data_AF-A0A482XKG8-F1
#
_entry.id   AF-A0A482XKG8-F1
#
_cell.length_a   1.000
_cell.length_b   1.000
_cell.length_c   1.000
_cell.angle_alpha   90.00
_cell.angle_beta   90.00
_cell.angle_gamma   90.00
#
_symmetry.space_group_name_H-M   'P 1'
#
loop_
_entity.id
_entity.type
_entity.pdbx_description
1 polymer ?
#
loop_
_entity_poly.entity_id
_entity_poly.type
_entity_poly.pdbx_seq_one_letter_code
_entity_poly.pdbx_strand_id
1 'polypeptide(L)'
;MFLQRLFHLIENTHISYNIKHYSHLLRSTYSNSYKVKMGEEPRRKKPFAKPVEKIGTHNGVFHCDEVVGCYLLKLLFPSARIIRSRDDKVLKNCDIVIDVGGVYDPSTHRYDHHQRDFNHSISTVLKGKPWKTKLSSAGLVYCHFGIDIIRTILGDKCEEDLLDPIFDKVYEGLIQEIDGVDNGVPMFEGEPRYHITTGLSSRVKNLNSNWNQKDFDEELAFKKAMELAGSEFEDRVLYFSNVWWPARKFVLLAIKNRHIIDEGGEIMELSQSVPWKEHYFSLENQLDIEPTIKYVIFPSDGVWRVQAVSVTEKSFVLRTPLHEKWRGLRDQQLSDISGIDGCIFAHGTGFIGGNKTREGAIEMARKSIENFKKELSEK
;
A
#
# COMPACT_ATOMS: atom_id res chain seq x y z
N MET A 1 -1.94 -30.56 -10.22
CA MET A 1 -1.95 -31.76 -9.33
C MET A 1 -1.40 -31.53 -7.91
N PHE A 2 -0.77 -30.38 -7.60
CA PHE A 2 -0.32 -30.07 -6.22
C PHE A 2 -1.44 -29.51 -5.31
N LEU A 3 -2.45 -28.85 -5.90
CA LEU A 3 -3.60 -28.28 -5.18
C LEU A 3 -4.63 -29.32 -4.69
N GLN A 4 -4.71 -30.49 -5.33
CA GLN A 4 -5.65 -31.56 -4.93
C GLN A 4 -5.18 -32.33 -3.69
N ARG A 5 -3.87 -32.34 -3.39
CA ARG A 5 -3.33 -32.94 -2.16
C ARG A 5 -3.47 -32.04 -0.93
N LEU A 6 -3.67 -30.73 -1.12
CA LEU A 6 -3.89 -29.79 -0.01
C LEU A 6 -5.32 -29.89 0.56
N PHE A 7 -6.30 -30.25 -0.28
CA PHE A 7 -7.68 -30.44 0.16
C PHE A 7 -7.89 -31.71 0.99
N HIS A 8 -7.14 -32.78 0.72
CA HIS A 8 -7.32 -34.05 1.43
C HIS A 8 -6.68 -34.08 2.84
N LEU A 9 -5.78 -33.14 3.14
CA LEU A 9 -5.20 -33.01 4.49
C LEU A 9 -6.09 -32.20 5.45
N ILE A 10 -7.05 -31.43 4.92
CA ILE A 10 -7.96 -30.60 5.72
C ILE A 10 -9.18 -31.39 6.21
N GLU A 11 -9.53 -32.50 5.56
CA GLU A 11 -10.69 -33.33 5.96
C GLU A 11 -10.42 -34.25 7.16
N ASN A 12 -9.17 -34.42 7.61
CA ASN A 12 -8.81 -35.36 8.69
C ASN A 12 -8.35 -34.72 10.01
N THR A 13 -8.60 -33.42 10.23
CA THR A 13 -8.43 -32.81 11.55
C THR A 13 -9.77 -32.29 12.06
N HIS A 14 -10.14 -32.68 13.29
CA HIS A 14 -11.38 -32.34 13.98
C HIS A 14 -11.48 -30.82 14.28
N ILE A 15 -11.66 -29.99 13.26
CA ILE A 15 -12.00 -28.56 13.38
C ILE A 15 -13.13 -28.24 12.40
N SER A 16 -14.24 -28.99 12.44
CA SER A 16 -15.34 -28.81 11.47
C SER A 16 -16.57 -28.06 12.00
N TYR A 17 -16.58 -27.58 13.26
CA TYR A 17 -17.81 -27.00 13.83
C TYR A 17 -17.95 -25.47 13.77
N ASN A 18 -16.92 -24.70 13.41
CA ASN A 18 -17.02 -23.23 13.41
C ASN A 18 -16.96 -22.54 12.03
N ILE A 19 -16.31 -23.12 11.02
CA ILE A 19 -16.06 -22.39 9.75
C ILE A 19 -17.35 -22.09 8.95
N LYS A 20 -18.36 -22.97 9.00
CA LYS A 20 -19.63 -22.76 8.27
C LYS A 20 -20.53 -21.69 8.89
N HIS A 21 -20.47 -21.48 10.20
CA HIS A 21 -21.30 -20.47 10.86
C HIS A 21 -20.75 -19.05 10.63
N TYR A 22 -19.43 -18.91 10.52
CA TYR A 22 -18.78 -17.64 10.20
C TYR A 22 -18.86 -17.25 8.72
N SER A 23 -18.92 -18.20 7.77
CA SER A 23 -19.01 -17.85 6.33
C SER A 23 -20.28 -17.04 6.00
N HIS A 24 -21.39 -17.34 6.66
CA HIS A 24 -22.67 -16.63 6.48
C HIS A 24 -22.68 -15.26 7.17
N LEU A 25 -22.05 -15.14 8.35
CA LEU A 25 -21.84 -13.85 9.02
C LEU A 25 -20.83 -12.97 8.27
N LEU A 26 -19.82 -13.55 7.64
CA LEU A 26 -18.85 -12.85 6.80
C LEU A 26 -19.57 -12.28 5.56
N ARG A 27 -20.37 -13.04 4.81
CA ARG A 27 -21.15 -12.46 3.69
C ARG A 27 -22.12 -11.34 4.12
N SER A 28 -22.79 -11.50 5.26
CA SER A 28 -23.74 -10.51 5.81
C SER A 28 -23.06 -9.22 6.29
N THR A 29 -21.91 -9.33 6.98
CA THR A 29 -21.18 -8.17 7.52
C THR A 29 -20.31 -7.47 6.48
N TYR A 30 -19.77 -8.19 5.48
CA TYR A 30 -19.10 -7.59 4.32
C TYR A 30 -20.09 -6.75 3.48
N SER A 31 -21.34 -7.20 3.33
CA SER A 31 -22.38 -6.45 2.59
C SER A 31 -22.87 -5.19 3.31
N ASN A 32 -22.80 -5.14 4.66
CA ASN A 32 -23.31 -4.01 5.44
C ASN A 32 -22.23 -2.99 5.85
N SER A 33 -20.95 -3.37 5.92
CA SER A 33 -19.85 -2.46 6.32
C SER A 33 -19.30 -1.58 5.19
N TYR A 34 -19.70 -1.84 3.94
CA TYR A 34 -19.42 -1.00 2.77
C TYR A 34 -20.67 -0.38 2.14
N LYS A 35 -21.74 -0.15 2.93
CA LYS A 35 -22.77 0.81 2.51
C LYS A 35 -22.26 2.25 2.72
N VAL A 36 -21.18 2.60 2.02
CA VAL A 36 -21.03 3.96 1.53
C VAL A 36 -22.29 4.20 0.68
N LYS A 37 -23.00 5.30 0.93
CA LYS A 37 -24.14 5.70 0.10
C LYS A 37 -23.72 5.60 -1.37
N MET A 38 -24.23 4.59 -2.07
CA MET A 38 -24.12 4.44 -3.52
C MET A 38 -24.88 5.60 -4.16
N GLY A 39 -24.21 6.74 -4.25
CA GLY A 39 -24.52 7.78 -5.20
C GLY A 39 -23.49 7.68 -6.31
N GLU A 40 -23.98 7.31 -7.50
CA GLU A 40 -23.29 7.17 -8.79
C GLU A 40 -22.80 5.75 -9.15
N GLU A 41 -23.18 5.34 -10.36
CA GLU A 41 -22.82 4.08 -11.03
C GLU A 41 -21.29 3.84 -11.05
N PRO A 42 -20.83 2.58 -11.16
CA PRO A 42 -19.41 2.27 -11.29
C PRO A 42 -18.77 3.11 -12.41
N ARG A 43 -17.63 3.72 -12.10
CA ARG A 43 -16.82 4.59 -12.97
C ARG A 43 -16.31 3.84 -14.20
N ARG A 44 -17.19 3.45 -15.12
CA ARG A 44 -16.80 3.11 -16.48
C ARG A 44 -16.80 4.43 -17.24
N LYS A 45 -15.61 4.98 -17.45
CA LYS A 45 -15.49 6.05 -18.44
C LYS A 45 -15.98 5.52 -19.78
N LYS A 46 -16.72 6.35 -20.51
CA LYS A 46 -17.17 6.00 -21.86
C LYS A 46 -15.94 5.52 -22.65
N PRO A 47 -16.04 4.43 -23.43
CA PRO A 47 -14.95 4.00 -24.29
C PRO A 47 -14.53 5.15 -25.19
N PHE A 48 -13.24 5.24 -25.50
CA PHE A 48 -12.71 6.26 -26.39
C PHE A 48 -13.51 6.27 -27.69
N ALA A 49 -13.90 7.46 -28.15
CA ALA A 49 -14.73 7.62 -29.35
C ALA A 49 -14.07 7.04 -30.62
N LYS A 50 -12.74 6.91 -30.60
CA LYS A 50 -11.92 6.28 -31.64
C LYS A 50 -10.79 5.47 -30.99
N PRO A 51 -10.22 4.47 -31.69
CA PRO A 51 -9.01 3.79 -31.25
C PRO A 51 -7.87 4.79 -31.01
N VAL A 52 -7.11 4.58 -29.94
CA VAL A 52 -5.91 5.38 -29.63
C VAL A 52 -4.73 4.74 -30.37
N GLU A 53 -4.12 5.49 -31.30
CA GLU A 53 -3.01 5.01 -32.12
C GLU A 53 -1.68 5.70 -31.78
N LYS A 54 -1.72 6.94 -31.29
CA LYS A 54 -0.54 7.75 -31.00
C LYS A 54 -0.62 8.45 -29.65
N ILE A 55 0.42 8.24 -28.84
CA ILE A 55 0.63 8.91 -27.55
C ILE A 55 1.83 9.84 -27.71
N GLY A 56 1.62 11.15 -27.59
CA GLY A 56 2.65 12.17 -27.66
C GLY A 56 3.26 12.46 -26.28
N THR A 57 4.58 12.59 -26.21
CA THR A 57 5.32 13.14 -25.06
C THR A 57 6.55 13.90 -25.57
N HIS A 58 7.31 14.57 -24.71
CA HIS A 58 8.51 15.28 -25.13
C HIS A 58 9.69 14.34 -25.47
N ASN A 59 10.60 14.84 -26.29
CA ASN A 59 11.90 14.20 -26.57
C ASN A 59 13.02 14.75 -25.66
N GLY A 60 14.26 14.31 -25.82
CA GLY A 60 15.39 14.70 -24.99
C GLY A 60 15.42 13.99 -23.64
N VAL A 61 15.95 14.69 -22.62
CA VAL A 61 15.99 14.19 -21.24
C VAL A 61 14.58 13.83 -20.80
N PHE A 62 14.39 12.58 -20.37
CA PHE A 62 13.14 12.09 -19.83
C PHE A 62 13.15 12.00 -18.30
N HIS A 63 11.99 12.20 -17.70
CA HIS A 63 11.72 12.15 -16.28
C HIS A 63 10.93 10.88 -15.93
N CYS A 64 10.54 10.76 -14.67
CA CYS A 64 9.85 9.55 -14.21
C CYS A 64 8.36 9.59 -14.48
N ASP A 65 7.78 10.78 -14.48
CA ASP A 65 6.35 10.96 -14.57
C ASP A 65 5.83 10.66 -15.97
N GLU A 66 6.45 11.17 -17.03
CA GLU A 66 6.02 10.89 -18.40
C GLU A 66 6.40 9.47 -18.84
N VAL A 67 7.48 8.91 -18.29
CA VAL A 67 7.82 7.50 -18.46
C VAL A 67 6.73 6.59 -17.86
N VAL A 68 6.30 6.85 -16.62
CA VAL A 68 5.21 6.11 -15.98
C VAL A 68 3.90 6.36 -16.72
N GLY A 69 3.54 7.60 -17.01
CA GLY A 69 2.33 7.97 -17.74
C GLY A 69 2.24 7.27 -19.10
N CYS A 70 3.34 7.22 -19.86
CA CYS A 70 3.43 6.47 -21.12
C CYS A 70 3.18 4.97 -20.90
N TYR A 71 3.80 4.37 -19.89
CA TYR A 71 3.63 2.94 -19.61
C TYR A 71 2.18 2.59 -19.24
N LEU A 72 1.58 3.39 -18.36
CA LEU A 72 0.19 3.26 -17.95
C LEU A 72 -0.77 3.33 -19.15
N LEU A 73 -0.56 4.29 -20.06
CA LEU A 73 -1.34 4.38 -21.29
C LEU A 73 -1.09 3.21 -22.23
N LYS A 74 0.14 2.67 -22.28
CA LYS A 74 0.48 1.48 -23.08
C LYS A 74 -0.21 0.20 -22.57
N LEU A 75 -0.49 0.09 -21.27
CA LEU A 75 -1.31 -1.01 -20.74
C LEU A 75 -2.74 -0.97 -21.31
N LEU A 76 -3.33 0.22 -21.44
CA LEU A 76 -4.67 0.38 -22.03
C LEU A 76 -4.66 0.32 -23.57
N PHE A 77 -3.60 0.80 -24.19
CA PHE A 77 -3.46 0.91 -25.64
C PHE A 77 -2.16 0.21 -26.12
N PRO A 78 -2.12 -1.13 -26.07
CA PRO A 78 -0.91 -1.90 -26.36
C PRO A 78 -0.42 -1.77 -27.80
N SER A 79 -1.27 -1.36 -28.74
CA SER A 79 -0.89 -1.08 -30.14
C SER A 79 -0.45 0.38 -30.38
N ALA A 80 -0.72 1.31 -29.46
CA ALA A 80 -0.40 2.72 -29.65
C ALA A 80 1.12 2.96 -29.74
N ARG A 81 1.54 3.86 -30.62
CA ARG A 81 2.95 4.26 -30.76
C ARG A 81 3.21 5.47 -29.88
N ILE A 82 4.37 5.48 -29.22
CA ILE A 82 4.85 6.65 -28.50
C ILE A 82 5.58 7.55 -29.50
N ILE A 83 5.20 8.82 -29.52
CA ILE A 83 5.75 9.85 -30.41
C ILE A 83 6.41 10.89 -29.51
N ARG A 84 7.74 10.95 -29.54
CA ARG A 84 8.53 11.85 -28.70
C ARG A 84 8.91 13.11 -29.49
N SER A 85 8.32 14.25 -29.14
CA SER A 85 8.51 15.52 -29.84
C SER A 85 8.04 16.71 -29.00
N ARG A 86 8.63 17.89 -29.24
CA ARG A 86 8.11 19.18 -28.77
C ARG A 86 7.48 20.03 -29.88
N ASP A 87 7.39 19.50 -31.11
CA ASP A 87 6.74 20.19 -32.22
C ASP A 87 5.22 20.03 -32.14
N ASP A 88 4.52 21.14 -31.89
CA ASP A 88 3.06 21.21 -31.84
C ASP A 88 2.39 20.62 -33.09
N LYS A 89 3.00 20.72 -34.28
CA LYS A 89 2.44 20.12 -35.49
C LYS A 89 2.45 18.60 -35.43
N VAL A 90 3.45 18.01 -34.79
CA VAL A 90 3.52 16.56 -34.54
C VAL A 90 2.51 16.18 -33.46
N LEU A 91 2.49 16.93 -32.35
CA LEU A 91 1.64 16.65 -31.18
C LEU A 91 0.14 16.78 -31.48
N LYS A 92 -0.26 17.71 -32.37
CA LYS A 92 -1.65 17.86 -32.84
C LYS A 92 -2.21 16.59 -33.49
N ASN A 93 -1.34 15.75 -34.05
CA ASN A 93 -1.72 14.49 -34.68
C ASN A 93 -1.73 13.30 -33.70
N CYS A 94 -1.45 13.52 -32.42
CA CYS A 94 -1.52 12.49 -31.38
C CYS A 94 -2.90 12.48 -30.72
N ASP A 95 -3.38 11.28 -30.40
CA ASP A 95 -4.69 11.07 -29.77
C ASP A 95 -4.65 11.49 -28.30
N ILE A 96 -3.57 11.12 -27.62
CA ILE A 96 -3.27 11.51 -26.23
C ILE A 96 -1.93 12.24 -26.24
N VAL A 97 -1.80 13.32 -25.46
CA VAL A 97 -0.53 14.01 -25.24
C VAL A 97 -0.32 14.16 -23.74
N ILE A 98 0.87 13.79 -23.25
CA ILE A 98 1.24 13.89 -21.85
C ILE A 98 2.55 14.68 -21.72
N ASP A 99 2.68 15.43 -20.63
CA ASP A 99 3.92 16.11 -20.23
C ASP A 99 4.51 17.11 -21.25
N VAL A 100 3.72 17.49 -22.24
CA VAL A 100 4.13 18.44 -23.29
C VAL A 100 2.91 19.10 -23.90
N GLY A 101 3.12 20.28 -24.50
CA GLY A 101 2.10 21.02 -25.23
C GLY A 101 1.38 22.10 -24.42
N GLY A 102 1.67 22.23 -23.12
CA GLY A 102 1.20 23.30 -22.26
C GLY A 102 -0.29 23.27 -21.97
N VAL A 103 -0.97 22.11 -22.10
CA VAL A 103 -2.43 22.00 -21.92
C VAL A 103 -2.82 20.83 -21.02
N TYR A 104 -3.64 21.13 -19.99
CA TYR A 104 -4.41 20.13 -19.25
C TYR A 104 -5.86 20.20 -19.67
N ASP A 105 -6.32 19.20 -20.40
CA ASP A 105 -7.71 19.06 -20.83
C ASP A 105 -8.06 17.57 -20.97
N PRO A 106 -8.74 16.95 -19.97
CA PRO A 106 -9.16 15.56 -20.04
C PRO A 106 -10.14 15.26 -21.19
N SER A 107 -10.89 16.26 -21.69
CA SER A 107 -11.87 16.07 -22.77
C SER A 107 -11.21 15.84 -24.13
N THR A 108 -10.01 16.39 -24.31
CA THR A 108 -9.16 16.18 -25.50
C THR A 108 -7.91 15.34 -25.18
N HIS A 109 -7.86 14.71 -24.01
CA HIS A 109 -6.76 13.85 -23.55
C HIS A 109 -5.39 14.54 -23.62
N ARG A 110 -5.32 15.77 -23.09
CA ARG A 110 -4.08 16.53 -22.88
C ARG A 110 -3.77 16.53 -21.38
N TYR A 111 -2.63 15.99 -21.00
CA TYR A 111 -2.23 15.76 -19.61
C TYR A 111 -0.85 16.35 -19.34
N ASP A 112 -0.73 17.66 -19.56
CA ASP A 112 0.46 18.44 -19.21
C ASP A 112 0.18 19.29 -17.95
N HIS A 113 1.17 19.46 -17.09
CA HIS A 113 1.11 20.17 -15.81
C HIS A 113 2.01 21.42 -15.75
N HIS A 114 2.75 21.72 -16.83
CA HIS A 114 3.74 22.80 -16.90
C HIS A 114 3.15 24.22 -16.93
N GLN A 115 1.83 24.39 -16.93
CA GLN A 115 1.19 25.71 -17.00
C GLN A 115 1.45 26.49 -15.71
N ARG A 116 1.66 27.81 -15.84
CA ARG A 116 1.93 28.70 -14.70
C ARG A 116 0.83 28.64 -13.64
N ASP A 117 -0.41 28.48 -14.08
CA ASP A 117 -1.63 28.43 -13.27
C ASP A 117 -2.07 27.01 -12.92
N PHE A 118 -1.34 25.98 -13.34
CA PHE A 118 -1.66 24.60 -12.98
C PHE A 118 -1.46 24.38 -11.48
N ASN A 119 -2.55 24.03 -10.80
CA ASN A 119 -2.57 23.78 -9.36
C ASN A 119 -3.51 22.60 -9.00
N HIS A 120 -3.62 21.63 -9.89
CA HIS A 120 -4.45 20.45 -9.66
C HIS A 120 -3.73 19.44 -8.76
N SER A 121 -4.49 18.90 -7.82
CA SER A 121 -4.16 17.70 -7.03
C SER A 121 -5.24 16.64 -7.26
N ILE A 122 -5.00 15.41 -6.83
CA ILE A 122 -6.01 14.35 -6.91
C ILE A 122 -7.31 14.73 -6.19
N SER A 123 -7.26 15.47 -5.08
CA SER A 123 -8.46 15.97 -4.39
C SER A 123 -9.29 16.95 -5.23
N THR A 124 -8.67 17.68 -6.16
CA THR A 124 -9.36 18.59 -7.09
C THR A 124 -9.90 17.89 -8.34
N VAL A 125 -9.29 16.75 -8.73
CA VAL A 125 -9.68 15.98 -9.92
C VAL A 125 -10.69 14.89 -9.58
N LEU A 126 -10.56 14.25 -8.42
CA LEU A 126 -11.40 13.15 -7.94
C LEU A 126 -12.05 13.51 -6.60
N LYS A 127 -13.38 13.56 -6.59
CA LYS A 127 -14.18 13.84 -5.40
C LYS A 127 -13.90 12.81 -4.30
N GLY A 128 -13.65 13.28 -3.08
CA GLY A 128 -13.50 12.45 -1.89
C GLY A 128 -12.08 11.94 -1.60
N LYS A 129 -11.10 12.19 -2.50
CA LYS A 129 -9.70 11.86 -2.23
C LYS A 129 -9.01 12.98 -1.42
N PRO A 130 -8.18 12.67 -0.39
CA PRO A 130 -7.66 13.68 0.53
C PRO A 130 -6.34 14.33 0.09
N TRP A 131 -5.61 13.75 -0.87
CA TRP A 131 -4.24 14.20 -1.16
C TRP A 131 -4.20 15.50 -1.97
N LYS A 132 -3.24 16.34 -1.60
CA LYS A 132 -3.09 17.72 -2.10
C LYS A 132 -1.77 17.95 -2.84
N THR A 133 -0.94 16.93 -2.99
CA THR A 133 0.27 17.03 -3.81
C THR A 133 -0.11 17.42 -5.23
N LYS A 134 0.59 18.40 -5.78
CA LYS A 134 0.43 18.87 -7.16
C LYS A 134 0.71 17.70 -8.10
N LEU A 135 -0.19 17.42 -9.04
CA LEU A 135 -0.04 16.31 -9.99
C LEU A 135 1.03 16.62 -11.04
N SER A 136 1.81 15.62 -11.42
CA SER A 136 2.58 15.60 -12.68
C SER A 136 1.80 14.84 -13.75
N SER A 137 2.41 14.58 -14.91
CA SER A 137 1.75 13.86 -16.00
C SER A 137 1.33 12.43 -15.60
N ALA A 138 2.14 11.73 -14.79
CA ALA A 138 1.80 10.43 -14.21
C ALA A 138 0.54 10.51 -13.34
N GLY A 139 0.49 11.46 -12.40
CA GLY A 139 -0.66 11.67 -11.53
C GLY A 139 -1.92 12.01 -12.29
N LEU A 140 -1.83 12.82 -13.35
CA LEU A 140 -2.94 13.12 -14.24
C LEU A 140 -3.46 11.87 -14.96
N VAL A 141 -2.58 11.10 -15.61
CA VAL A 141 -2.95 9.82 -16.25
C VAL A 141 -3.59 8.88 -15.23
N TYR A 142 -3.00 8.76 -14.04
CA TYR A 142 -3.50 7.88 -12.99
C TYR A 142 -4.87 8.31 -12.46
N CYS A 143 -5.10 9.61 -12.23
CA CYS A 143 -6.42 10.12 -11.83
C CYS A 143 -7.49 9.78 -12.86
N HIS A 144 -7.15 9.84 -14.15
CA HIS A 144 -8.12 9.64 -15.23
C HIS A 144 -8.31 8.19 -15.64
N PHE A 145 -7.31 7.33 -15.46
CA PHE A 145 -7.32 5.97 -16.00
C PHE A 145 -6.92 4.89 -15.00
N GLY A 146 -6.51 5.24 -13.78
CA GLY A 146 -5.88 4.32 -12.83
C GLY A 146 -6.75 3.11 -12.49
N ILE A 147 -8.07 3.29 -12.35
CA ILE A 147 -8.99 2.16 -12.12
C ILE A 147 -9.02 1.21 -13.32
N ASP A 148 -9.11 1.73 -14.54
CA ASP A 148 -9.12 0.89 -15.74
C ASP A 148 -7.77 0.20 -15.96
N ILE A 149 -6.66 0.86 -15.61
CA ILE A 149 -5.32 0.29 -15.63
C ILE A 149 -5.20 -0.86 -14.61
N ILE A 150 -5.66 -0.65 -13.37
CA ILE A 150 -5.67 -1.71 -12.35
C ILE A 150 -6.50 -2.90 -12.83
N ARG A 151 -7.69 -2.65 -13.41
CA ARG A 151 -8.51 -3.72 -14.00
C ARG A 151 -7.75 -4.48 -15.09
N THR A 152 -7.05 -3.78 -15.98
CA THR A 152 -6.24 -4.42 -17.03
C THR A 152 -5.17 -5.34 -16.45
N ILE A 153 -4.47 -4.92 -15.39
CA ILE A 153 -3.43 -5.74 -14.74
C ILE A 153 -4.04 -6.96 -14.02
N LEU A 154 -5.14 -6.77 -13.30
CA LEU A 154 -5.75 -7.85 -12.51
C LEU A 154 -6.56 -8.84 -13.35
N GLY A 155 -7.05 -8.42 -14.52
CA GLY A 155 -7.88 -9.23 -15.41
C GLY A 155 -9.08 -9.82 -14.67
N ASP A 156 -9.34 -11.12 -14.88
CA ASP A 156 -10.47 -11.85 -14.29
C ASP A 156 -10.44 -11.93 -12.75
N LYS A 157 -9.31 -11.61 -12.11
CA LYS A 157 -9.18 -11.60 -10.64
C LYS A 157 -9.64 -10.29 -10.01
N CYS A 158 -10.07 -9.32 -10.81
CA CYS A 158 -10.51 -8.03 -10.32
C CYS A 158 -11.90 -8.13 -9.68
N GLU A 159 -11.95 -8.07 -8.35
CA GLU A 159 -13.19 -7.79 -7.61
C GLU A 159 -13.45 -6.26 -7.61
N GLU A 160 -14.69 -5.81 -7.51
CA GLU A 160 -14.99 -4.36 -7.61
C GLU A 160 -14.67 -3.62 -6.30
N ASP A 161 -14.78 -4.31 -5.15
CA ASP A 161 -14.55 -3.76 -3.82
C ASP A 161 -13.06 -3.56 -3.47
N LEU A 162 -12.14 -4.20 -4.21
CA LEU A 162 -10.69 -4.00 -4.08
C LEU A 162 -10.18 -2.79 -4.88
N LEU A 163 -10.92 -2.28 -5.86
CA LEU A 163 -10.40 -1.29 -6.81
C LEU A 163 -10.06 0.05 -6.16
N ASP A 164 -10.99 0.61 -5.38
CA ASP A 164 -10.78 1.92 -4.74
C ASP A 164 -9.66 1.86 -3.67
N PRO A 165 -9.60 0.84 -2.78
CA PRO A 165 -8.49 0.66 -1.85
C PRO A 165 -7.12 0.49 -2.54
N ILE A 166 -7.03 -0.34 -3.59
CA ILE A 166 -5.77 -0.54 -4.31
C ILE A 166 -5.35 0.74 -5.02
N PHE A 167 -6.30 1.46 -5.64
CA PHE A 167 -6.02 2.74 -6.26
C PHE A 167 -5.37 3.72 -5.27
N ASP A 168 -5.94 3.82 -4.08
CA ASP A 168 -5.43 4.69 -3.03
C ASP A 168 -4.03 4.27 -2.58
N LYS A 169 -3.80 2.97 -2.37
CA LYS A 169 -2.48 2.48 -1.94
C LYS A 169 -1.40 2.62 -3.00
N VAL A 170 -1.74 2.43 -4.27
CA VAL A 170 -0.79 2.63 -5.38
C VAL A 170 -0.49 4.12 -5.56
N TYR A 171 -1.49 5.01 -5.37
CA TYR A 171 -1.23 6.44 -5.36
C TYR A 171 -0.26 6.84 -4.23
N GLU A 172 -0.60 6.50 -2.98
CA GLU A 172 0.20 6.85 -1.81
C GLU A 172 1.61 6.24 -1.82
N GLY A 173 1.73 5.02 -2.34
CA GLY A 173 2.97 4.25 -2.29
C GLY A 173 3.89 4.41 -3.50
N LEU A 174 3.47 5.12 -4.55
CA LEU A 174 4.24 5.27 -5.79
C LEU A 174 3.94 6.57 -6.55
N ILE A 175 2.70 6.79 -6.98
CA ILE A 175 2.39 7.92 -7.89
C ILE A 175 2.59 9.27 -7.20
N GLN A 176 2.22 9.40 -5.93
CA GLN A 176 2.37 10.64 -5.18
C GLN A 176 3.85 11.04 -4.99
N GLU A 177 4.76 10.06 -4.87
CA GLU A 177 6.21 10.31 -4.83
C GLU A 177 6.67 10.91 -6.17
N ILE A 178 6.23 10.33 -7.28
CA ILE A 178 6.55 10.81 -8.64
C ILE A 178 6.01 12.23 -8.86
N ASP A 179 4.75 12.48 -8.51
CA ASP A 179 4.09 13.79 -8.55
C ASP A 179 4.90 14.84 -7.76
N GLY A 180 5.31 14.48 -6.55
CA GLY A 180 6.04 15.38 -5.65
C GLY A 180 7.44 15.69 -6.16
N VAL A 181 8.20 14.68 -6.58
CA VAL A 181 9.57 14.85 -7.10
C VAL A 181 9.58 15.75 -8.33
N ASP A 182 8.66 15.49 -9.26
CA ASP A 182 8.62 16.20 -10.54
C ASP A 182 8.20 17.67 -10.39
N ASN A 183 7.21 17.94 -9.54
CA ASN A 183 6.77 19.32 -9.23
C ASN A 183 7.69 20.05 -8.23
N GLY A 184 8.79 19.43 -7.77
CA GLY A 184 9.69 20.03 -6.79
C GLY A 184 9.04 20.25 -5.41
N VAL A 185 8.05 19.43 -5.05
CA VAL A 185 7.38 19.49 -3.74
C VAL A 185 8.31 18.89 -2.69
N PRO A 186 8.67 19.64 -1.62
CA PRO A 186 9.51 19.10 -0.56
C PRO A 186 8.77 17.99 0.20
N MET A 187 9.49 16.93 0.57
CA MET A 187 8.92 15.81 1.33
C MET A 187 8.50 16.21 2.75
N PHE A 188 9.17 17.20 3.34
CA PHE A 188 8.88 17.78 4.64
C PHE A 188 9.50 19.19 4.74
N GLU A 189 9.11 19.94 5.76
CA GLU A 189 9.65 21.27 6.04
C GLU A 189 11.09 21.19 6.58
N GLY A 190 12.01 21.95 5.97
CA GLY A 190 13.42 22.06 6.40
C GLY A 190 14.40 21.15 5.63
N GLU A 191 15.68 21.17 6.04
CA GLU A 191 16.76 20.48 5.34
C GLU A 191 16.90 19.01 5.80
N PRO A 192 16.98 18.04 4.87
CA PRO A 192 17.20 16.64 5.22
C PRO A 192 18.62 16.42 5.74
N ARG A 193 18.77 15.50 6.71
CA ARG A 193 20.10 15.08 7.20
C ARG A 193 20.87 14.23 6.18
N TYR A 194 20.18 13.61 5.24
CA TYR A 194 20.74 12.81 4.15
C TYR A 194 19.74 12.76 2.99
N HIS A 195 20.25 12.56 1.77
CA HIS A 195 19.41 12.46 0.57
C HIS A 195 19.24 11.00 0.13
N ILE A 196 18.05 10.65 -0.33
CA ILE A 196 17.77 9.36 -0.98
C ILE A 196 17.98 9.54 -2.48
N THR A 197 18.98 8.85 -3.04
CA THR A 197 19.36 8.96 -4.46
C THR A 197 19.09 7.69 -5.26
N THR A 198 18.36 6.74 -4.66
CA THR A 198 18.11 5.39 -5.21
C THR A 198 16.64 5.14 -5.56
N GLY A 199 15.76 6.14 -5.38
CA GLY A 199 14.33 6.05 -5.71
C GLY A 199 14.06 5.91 -7.21
N LEU A 200 12.80 5.65 -7.58
CA LEU A 200 12.45 5.32 -8.97
C LEU A 200 12.82 6.45 -9.94
N SER A 201 12.52 7.71 -9.59
CA SER A 201 12.89 8.87 -10.42
C SER A 201 14.40 9.02 -10.62
N SER A 202 15.21 8.65 -9.63
CA SER A 202 16.67 8.64 -9.76
C SER A 202 17.15 7.51 -10.69
N ARG A 203 16.55 6.32 -10.58
CA ARG A 203 16.89 5.18 -11.45
C ARG A 203 16.49 5.44 -12.90
N VAL A 204 15.34 6.06 -13.14
CA VAL A 204 14.91 6.51 -14.47
C VAL A 204 15.86 7.59 -15.00
N LYS A 205 16.18 8.61 -14.20
CA LYS A 205 17.15 9.65 -14.58
C LYS A 205 18.49 9.06 -15.04
N ASN A 206 18.99 8.03 -14.36
CA ASN A 206 20.26 7.39 -14.67
C ASN A 206 20.26 6.62 -16.02
N LEU A 207 19.11 6.45 -16.67
CA LEU A 207 19.02 5.88 -18.01
C LEU A 207 19.15 6.93 -19.13
N ASN A 208 19.12 8.22 -18.79
CA ASN A 208 19.40 9.29 -19.76
C ASN A 208 20.87 9.31 -20.18
N SER A 209 21.15 10.01 -21.29
CA SER A 209 22.52 10.23 -21.75
C SER A 209 23.35 10.94 -20.69
N ASN A 210 24.59 10.49 -20.51
CA ASN A 210 25.57 11.29 -19.78
C ASN A 210 26.03 12.47 -20.64
N TRP A 211 26.41 13.58 -20.00
CA TRP A 211 26.87 14.80 -20.69
C TRP A 211 28.06 14.57 -21.64
N ASN A 212 28.86 13.53 -21.37
CA ASN A 212 30.06 13.15 -22.13
C ASN A 212 29.86 11.90 -23.01
N GLN A 213 28.63 11.42 -23.17
CA GLN A 213 28.32 10.27 -24.00
C GLN A 213 28.08 10.72 -25.45
N LYS A 214 28.86 10.19 -26.39
CA LYS A 214 28.75 10.55 -27.81
C LYS A 214 27.69 9.74 -28.55
N ASP A 215 27.59 8.44 -28.26
CA ASP A 215 26.64 7.53 -28.89
C ASP A 215 25.55 7.16 -27.87
N PHE A 216 24.36 7.72 -28.03
CA PHE A 216 23.21 7.45 -27.17
C PHE A 216 21.94 7.24 -28.00
N ASP A 217 21.28 6.11 -27.78
CA ASP A 217 19.97 5.81 -28.35
C ASP A 217 18.89 6.18 -27.35
N GLU A 218 18.33 7.38 -27.52
CA GLU A 218 17.30 7.95 -26.65
C GLU A 218 16.01 7.11 -26.64
N GLU A 219 15.65 6.50 -27.78
CA GLU A 219 14.44 5.68 -27.92
C GLU A 219 14.60 4.35 -27.20
N LEU A 220 15.77 3.71 -27.33
CA LEU A 220 16.08 2.49 -26.58
C LEU A 220 16.15 2.76 -25.08
N ALA A 221 16.76 3.87 -24.67
CA ALA A 221 16.84 4.27 -23.27
C ALA A 221 15.46 4.52 -22.66
N PHE A 222 14.58 5.21 -23.39
CA PHE A 222 13.21 5.47 -22.94
C PHE A 222 12.40 4.17 -22.80
N LYS A 223 12.55 3.21 -23.73
CA LYS A 223 11.93 1.88 -23.58
C LYS A 223 12.40 1.16 -22.33
N LYS A 224 13.70 1.19 -22.03
CA LYS A 224 14.24 0.61 -20.78
C LYS A 224 13.70 1.31 -19.54
N ALA A 225 13.52 2.63 -19.59
CA ALA A 225 12.93 3.39 -18.51
C ALA A 225 11.46 3.02 -18.28
N MET A 226 10.70 2.85 -19.36
CA MET A 226 9.31 2.37 -19.30
C MET A 226 9.21 0.97 -18.71
N GLU A 227 10.08 0.04 -19.13
CA GLU A 227 10.13 -1.31 -18.56
C GLU A 227 10.42 -1.28 -17.06
N LEU A 228 11.43 -0.49 -16.64
CA LEU A 228 11.82 -0.30 -15.25
C LEU A 228 10.69 0.27 -14.38
N ALA A 229 10.09 1.38 -14.82
CA ALA A 229 9.06 2.06 -14.05
C ALA A 229 7.73 1.30 -14.08
N GLY A 230 7.44 0.67 -15.22
CA GLY A 230 6.28 -0.17 -15.41
C GLY A 230 6.28 -1.41 -14.53
N SER A 231 7.42 -2.12 -14.44
CA SER A 231 7.51 -3.29 -13.55
C SER A 231 7.29 -2.93 -12.09
N GLU A 232 7.83 -1.81 -11.62
CA GLU A 232 7.58 -1.34 -10.25
C GLU A 232 6.08 -1.03 -10.04
N PHE A 233 5.42 -0.40 -11.01
CA PHE A 233 3.98 -0.13 -10.92
C PHE A 233 3.15 -1.42 -10.86
N GLU A 234 3.41 -2.39 -11.74
CA GLU A 234 2.73 -3.68 -11.74
C GLU A 234 2.95 -4.43 -10.43
N ASP A 235 4.19 -4.47 -9.92
CA ASP A 235 4.53 -5.10 -8.65
C ASP A 235 3.73 -4.50 -7.49
N ARG A 236 3.51 -3.17 -7.48
CA ARG A 236 2.69 -2.50 -6.46
C ARG A 236 1.23 -2.92 -6.55
N VAL A 237 0.63 -2.90 -7.75
CA VAL A 237 -0.75 -3.34 -7.96
C VAL A 237 -0.92 -4.79 -7.51
N LEU A 238 -0.01 -5.68 -7.93
CA LEU A 238 -0.05 -7.10 -7.60
C LEU A 238 0.18 -7.35 -6.11
N TYR A 239 1.07 -6.61 -5.46
CA TYR A 239 1.27 -6.69 -4.01
C TYR A 239 -0.01 -6.28 -3.26
N PHE A 240 -0.59 -5.14 -3.60
CA PHE A 240 -1.78 -4.66 -2.89
C PHE A 240 -2.98 -5.58 -3.11
N SER A 241 -3.12 -6.15 -4.31
CA SER A 241 -4.20 -7.10 -4.62
C SER A 241 -4.00 -8.47 -3.99
N ASN A 242 -2.81 -9.05 -4.07
CA ASN A 242 -2.59 -10.46 -3.73
C ASN A 242 -2.10 -10.68 -2.28
N VAL A 243 -1.51 -9.65 -1.66
CA VAL A 243 -0.87 -9.76 -0.34
C VAL A 243 -1.55 -8.85 0.68
N TRP A 244 -1.63 -7.54 0.39
CA TRP A 244 -2.14 -6.57 1.36
C TRP A 244 -3.65 -6.69 1.56
N TRP A 245 -4.46 -6.63 0.49
CA TRP A 245 -5.92 -6.64 0.63
C TRP A 245 -6.46 -7.92 1.30
N PRO A 246 -5.99 -9.14 0.94
CA PRO A 246 -6.45 -10.36 1.58
C PRO A 246 -6.09 -10.45 3.07
N ALA A 247 -5.09 -9.70 3.56
CA ALA A 247 -4.73 -9.67 4.98
C ALA A 247 -5.84 -9.08 5.85
N ARG A 248 -6.63 -8.13 5.31
CA ARG A 248 -7.70 -7.43 6.02
C ARG A 248 -8.69 -8.38 6.72
N LYS A 249 -9.03 -9.50 6.06
CA LYS A 249 -9.97 -10.49 6.63
C LYS A 249 -9.44 -11.16 7.89
N PHE A 250 -8.13 -11.42 7.94
CA PHE A 250 -7.48 -12.03 9.10
C PHE A 250 -7.42 -11.06 10.27
N VAL A 251 -7.14 -9.78 9.99
CA VAL A 251 -7.15 -8.72 11.00
C VAL A 251 -8.55 -8.52 11.57
N LEU A 252 -9.58 -8.46 10.71
CA LEU A 252 -10.97 -8.35 11.16
C LEU A 252 -11.39 -9.54 12.04
N LEU A 253 -10.98 -10.75 11.68
CA LEU A 253 -11.27 -11.95 12.48
C LEU A 253 -10.54 -11.91 13.83
N ALA A 254 -9.28 -11.50 13.85
CA ALA A 254 -8.49 -11.33 15.07
C ALA A 254 -9.13 -10.32 16.03
N ILE A 255 -9.57 -9.17 15.50
CA ILE A 255 -10.29 -8.15 16.27
C ILE A 255 -11.59 -8.72 16.86
N LYS A 256 -12.39 -9.45 16.07
CA LYS A 256 -13.65 -10.02 16.54
C LYS A 256 -13.45 -11.08 17.64
N ASN A 257 -12.37 -11.86 17.54
CA ASN A 257 -12.08 -12.93 18.49
C ASN A 257 -11.28 -12.47 19.72
N ARG A 258 -10.89 -11.19 19.81
CA ARG A 258 -9.98 -10.68 20.87
C ARG A 258 -10.40 -11.08 22.29
N HIS A 259 -11.70 -11.04 22.61
CA HIS A 259 -12.21 -11.42 23.94
C HIS A 259 -12.14 -12.92 24.24
N ILE A 260 -12.02 -13.76 23.21
CA ILE A 260 -11.78 -15.21 23.35
C ILE A 260 -10.29 -15.46 23.65
N ILE A 261 -9.40 -14.63 23.09
CA ILE A 261 -7.95 -14.73 23.30
C ILE A 261 -7.57 -14.21 24.68
N ASP A 262 -8.10 -13.04 25.03
CA ASP A 262 -7.87 -12.36 26.28
C ASP A 262 -9.16 -11.65 26.72
N GLU A 263 -9.65 -11.94 27.92
CA GLU A 263 -10.94 -11.43 28.41
C GLU A 263 -11.01 -9.90 28.35
N GLY A 264 -9.90 -9.22 28.65
CA GLY A 264 -9.78 -7.76 28.58
C GLY A 264 -9.92 -7.18 27.18
N GLY A 265 -9.77 -7.99 26.13
CA GLY A 265 -9.90 -7.56 24.74
C GLY A 265 -8.83 -6.60 24.27
N GLU A 266 -7.73 -6.44 25.01
CA GLU A 266 -6.60 -5.56 24.65
C GLU A 266 -5.51 -6.30 23.85
N ILE A 267 -5.68 -7.61 23.62
CA ILE A 267 -4.78 -8.48 22.88
C ILE A 267 -5.56 -9.13 21.73
N MET A 268 -5.04 -9.02 20.51
CA MET A 268 -5.56 -9.78 19.37
C MET A 268 -4.54 -10.81 18.86
N GLU A 269 -5.05 -11.91 18.34
CA GLU A 269 -4.23 -12.98 17.77
C GLU A 269 -4.47 -13.12 16.27
N LEU A 270 -3.40 -13.09 15.49
CA LEU A 270 -3.43 -13.47 14.09
C LEU A 270 -3.00 -14.94 13.96
N SER A 271 -3.75 -15.71 13.17
CA SER A 271 -3.45 -17.13 12.91
C SER A 271 -2.15 -17.33 12.12
N GLN A 272 -1.64 -16.27 11.48
CA GLN A 272 -0.39 -16.26 10.72
C GLN A 272 0.15 -14.83 10.60
N SER A 273 1.42 -14.69 10.24
CA SER A 273 2.00 -13.39 9.92
C SER A 273 1.38 -12.82 8.63
N VAL A 274 0.76 -11.64 8.74
CA VAL A 274 0.17 -10.88 7.63
C VAL A 274 0.49 -9.39 7.80
N PRO A 275 0.45 -8.56 6.72
CA PRO A 275 0.56 -7.11 6.85
C PRO A 275 -0.68 -6.57 7.58
N TRP A 276 -0.61 -6.48 8.91
CA TRP A 276 -1.78 -6.24 9.75
C TRP A 276 -1.98 -4.78 10.15
N LYS A 277 -0.88 -4.01 10.28
CA LYS A 277 -0.86 -2.73 11.00
C LYS A 277 -1.85 -1.71 10.45
N GLU A 278 -1.75 -1.45 9.16
CA GLU A 278 -2.60 -0.48 8.47
C GLU A 278 -4.08 -0.89 8.47
N HIS A 279 -4.37 -2.16 8.21
CA HIS A 279 -5.73 -2.69 8.31
C HIS A 279 -6.29 -2.54 9.71
N TYR A 280 -5.47 -2.77 10.74
CA TYR A 280 -5.89 -2.59 12.12
C TYR A 280 -6.31 -1.15 12.40
N PHE A 281 -5.49 -0.15 12.07
CA PHE A 281 -5.85 1.26 12.32
C PHE A 281 -7.06 1.69 11.50
N SER A 282 -7.20 1.20 10.25
CA SER A 282 -8.42 1.42 9.47
C SER A 282 -9.65 0.83 10.14
N LEU A 283 -9.58 -0.42 10.61
CA LEU A 283 -10.69 -1.13 11.24
C LEU A 283 -11.03 -0.59 12.63
N GLU A 284 -10.03 -0.17 13.39
CA GLU A 284 -10.19 0.45 14.71
C GLU A 284 -11.09 1.69 14.62
N ASN A 285 -10.80 2.59 13.67
CA ASN A 285 -11.61 3.78 13.44
C ASN A 285 -12.99 3.47 12.86
N GLN A 286 -13.13 2.42 12.04
CA GLN A 286 -14.40 2.08 11.40
C GLN A 286 -15.38 1.34 12.31
N LEU A 287 -14.87 0.63 13.32
CA LEU A 287 -15.65 -0.22 14.20
C LEU A 287 -15.72 0.32 15.64
N ASP A 288 -15.19 1.53 15.88
CA ASP A 288 -15.11 2.16 17.20
C ASP A 288 -14.60 1.18 18.27
N ILE A 289 -13.44 0.55 18.00
CA ILE A 289 -12.93 -0.54 18.83
C ILE A 289 -12.50 -0.03 20.21
N GLU A 290 -13.26 -0.43 21.23
CA GLU A 290 -12.93 -0.23 22.64
C GLU A 290 -13.01 -1.57 23.43
N PRO A 291 -12.08 -1.83 24.37
CA PRO A 291 -10.83 -1.11 24.55
C PRO A 291 -9.91 -1.26 23.33
N THR A 292 -9.07 -0.27 23.09
CA THR A 292 -8.07 -0.32 22.01
C THR A 292 -7.08 -1.48 22.18
N ILE A 293 -6.66 -2.10 21.08
CA ILE A 293 -5.67 -3.18 21.13
C ILE A 293 -4.29 -2.61 21.49
N LYS A 294 -3.63 -3.27 22.43
CA LYS A 294 -2.27 -2.97 22.90
C LYS A 294 -1.24 -3.93 22.32
N TYR A 295 -1.63 -5.18 22.09
CA TYR A 295 -0.74 -6.21 21.55
C TYR A 295 -1.37 -7.04 20.44
N VAL A 296 -0.52 -7.41 19.48
CA VAL A 296 -0.81 -8.40 18.46
C VAL A 296 0.13 -9.57 18.65
N ILE A 297 -0.42 -10.77 18.77
CA ILE A 297 0.35 -12.01 18.80
C ILE A 297 0.16 -12.81 17.52
N PHE A 298 1.21 -13.47 17.05
CA PHE A 298 1.16 -14.26 15.82
C PHE A 298 2.33 -15.25 15.72
N PRO A 299 2.15 -16.38 15.02
CA PRO A 299 3.25 -17.30 14.75
C PRO A 299 4.17 -16.77 13.63
N SER A 300 5.48 -16.98 13.80
CA SER A 300 6.54 -16.67 12.81
C SER A 300 7.69 -17.65 13.02
N ASP A 301 8.06 -18.43 12.00
CA ASP A 301 9.25 -19.29 12.02
C ASP A 301 9.33 -20.26 13.23
N GLY A 302 8.20 -20.86 13.59
CA GLY A 302 8.12 -21.79 14.72
C GLY A 302 8.15 -21.13 16.10
N VAL A 303 8.08 -19.80 16.17
CA VAL A 303 8.01 -19.01 17.41
C VAL A 303 6.76 -18.13 17.42
N TRP A 304 6.34 -17.71 18.60
CA TRP A 304 5.23 -16.78 18.78
C TRP A 304 5.77 -15.37 19.04
N ARG A 305 5.38 -14.41 18.21
CA ARG A 305 5.72 -13.00 18.38
C ARG A 305 4.67 -12.32 19.24
N VAL A 306 5.13 -11.37 20.05
CA VAL A 306 4.29 -10.42 20.77
C VAL A 306 4.71 -9.01 20.36
N GLN A 307 3.85 -8.33 19.62
CA GLN A 307 4.15 -7.01 19.04
C GLN A 307 3.24 -5.94 19.66
N ALA A 308 3.85 -4.89 20.19
CA ALA A 308 3.13 -3.74 20.76
C ALA A 308 2.54 -2.87 19.64
N VAL A 309 1.31 -2.42 19.84
CA VAL A 309 0.61 -1.51 18.92
C VAL A 309 1.05 -0.06 19.20
N SER A 310 1.33 0.70 18.14
CA SER A 310 1.68 2.12 18.24
C SER A 310 0.46 3.01 18.52
N VAL A 311 0.67 4.25 18.96
CA VAL A 311 -0.43 5.20 19.21
C VAL A 311 -1.14 5.60 17.90
N THR A 312 -0.40 5.67 16.79
CA THR A 312 -0.92 5.84 15.43
C THR A 312 -0.17 4.91 14.48
N GLU A 313 -0.71 4.72 13.27
CA GLU A 313 -0.15 3.82 12.25
C GLU A 313 1.36 4.04 12.00
N LYS A 314 1.78 5.31 11.86
CA LYS A 314 3.15 5.69 11.52
C LYS A 314 4.01 6.08 12.72
N SER A 315 3.47 6.01 13.94
CA SER A 315 4.20 6.39 15.16
C SER A 315 5.15 5.30 15.66
N PHE A 316 6.28 5.74 16.22
CA PHE A 316 7.20 4.93 17.02
C PHE A 316 6.80 4.85 18.50
N VAL A 317 5.89 5.73 18.94
CA VAL A 317 5.36 5.72 20.31
C VAL A 317 4.35 4.59 20.44
N LEU A 318 4.54 3.73 21.45
CA LEU A 318 3.72 2.54 21.70
C LEU A 318 2.61 2.86 22.69
N ARG A 319 1.43 2.24 22.52
CA ARG A 319 0.34 2.30 23.51
C ARG A 319 0.76 1.67 24.82
N THR A 320 1.43 0.53 24.72
CA THR A 320 2.01 -0.19 25.85
C THR A 320 3.25 -0.92 25.36
N PRO A 321 4.47 -0.44 25.65
CA PRO A 321 5.68 -1.18 25.37
C PRO A 321 5.78 -2.42 26.26
N LEU A 322 6.51 -3.45 25.83
CA LEU A 322 6.89 -4.57 26.70
C LEU A 322 7.53 -4.06 28.00
N HIS A 323 7.35 -4.82 29.09
CA HIS A 323 7.84 -4.48 30.42
C HIS A 323 9.31 -4.03 30.38
N GLU A 324 9.60 -2.86 30.98
CA GLU A 324 10.93 -2.26 30.97
C GLU A 324 12.07 -3.20 31.38
N LYS A 325 11.87 -4.05 32.41
CA LYS A 325 12.86 -5.00 32.91
C LYS A 325 13.21 -6.11 31.91
N TRP A 326 12.39 -6.32 30.89
CA TRP A 326 12.61 -7.35 29.87
C TRP A 326 13.40 -6.84 28.68
N ARG A 327 13.37 -5.53 28.42
CA ARG A 327 13.85 -4.93 27.18
C ARG A 327 15.35 -5.17 27.01
N GLY A 328 15.72 -5.76 25.87
CA GLY A 328 17.11 -6.13 25.56
C GLY A 328 17.53 -7.51 26.08
N LEU A 329 16.71 -8.15 26.91
CA LEU A 329 17.00 -9.49 27.43
C LEU A 329 16.60 -10.59 26.43
N ARG A 330 17.20 -11.76 26.61
CA ARG A 330 17.01 -12.94 25.75
C ARG A 330 16.97 -14.23 26.55
N ASP A 331 16.39 -15.25 25.92
CA ASP A 331 16.45 -16.66 26.32
C ASP A 331 16.17 -16.90 27.82
N GLN A 332 17.01 -17.69 28.49
CA GLN A 332 16.80 -18.08 29.89
C GLN A 332 16.79 -16.87 30.83
N GLN A 333 17.66 -15.89 30.61
CA GLN A 333 17.70 -14.67 31.43
C GLN A 333 16.36 -13.91 31.38
N LEU A 334 15.74 -13.81 30.20
CA LEU A 334 14.41 -13.21 30.08
C LEU A 334 13.34 -14.09 30.72
N SER A 335 13.44 -15.41 30.59
CA SER A 335 12.50 -16.34 31.22
C SER A 335 12.53 -16.23 32.76
N ASP A 336 13.73 -16.18 33.34
CA ASP A 336 13.94 -16.04 34.78
C ASP A 336 13.39 -14.70 35.31
N ILE A 337 13.69 -13.59 34.62
CA ILE A 337 13.25 -12.25 35.05
C ILE A 337 11.75 -12.02 34.84
N SER A 338 11.18 -12.56 33.77
CA SER A 338 9.74 -12.43 33.49
C SER A 338 8.88 -13.40 34.29
N GLY A 339 9.47 -14.51 34.76
CA GLY A 339 8.73 -15.65 35.28
C GLY A 339 7.79 -16.24 34.23
N ILE A 340 8.22 -16.26 32.95
CA ILE A 340 7.50 -16.83 31.82
C ILE A 340 8.46 -17.74 31.07
N ASP A 341 8.16 -19.03 31.05
CA ASP A 341 9.02 -20.01 30.39
C ASP A 341 9.05 -19.81 28.87
N GLY A 342 10.18 -20.20 28.26
CA GLY A 342 10.32 -20.25 26.81
C GLY A 342 10.45 -18.88 26.15
N CYS A 343 10.78 -17.83 26.89
CA CYS A 343 11.09 -16.53 26.30
C CYS A 343 12.31 -16.62 25.38
N ILE A 344 12.27 -15.91 24.25
CA ILE A 344 13.33 -15.90 23.24
C ILE A 344 14.06 -14.55 23.27
N PHE A 345 13.31 -13.45 23.22
CA PHE A 345 13.87 -12.11 23.31
C PHE A 345 12.77 -11.07 23.58
N ALA A 346 13.18 -9.91 24.07
CA ALA A 346 12.41 -8.67 24.00
C ALA A 346 13.30 -7.56 23.45
N HIS A 347 12.82 -6.85 22.43
CA HIS A 347 13.59 -5.75 21.82
C HIS A 347 13.85 -4.64 22.85
N GLY A 348 15.00 -3.95 22.73
CA GLY A 348 15.42 -2.90 23.67
C GLY A 348 14.45 -1.71 23.79
N THR A 349 13.67 -1.43 22.75
CA THR A 349 12.61 -0.41 22.81
C THR A 349 11.25 -0.95 23.26
N GLY A 350 11.13 -2.27 23.46
CA GLY A 350 9.89 -2.93 23.90
C GLY A 350 8.81 -3.07 22.84
N PHE A 351 9.09 -2.80 21.55
CA PHE A 351 8.07 -2.88 20.49
C PHE A 351 7.70 -4.31 20.08
N ILE A 352 8.61 -5.27 20.27
CA ILE A 352 8.38 -6.66 19.91
C ILE A 352 9.19 -7.59 20.81
N GLY A 353 8.64 -8.78 21.06
CA GLY A 353 9.32 -9.89 21.70
C GLY A 353 8.92 -11.21 21.07
N GLY A 354 9.40 -12.30 21.66
CA GLY A 354 9.02 -13.63 21.23
C GLY A 354 9.11 -14.68 22.33
N ASN A 355 8.22 -15.66 22.23
CA ASN A 355 8.17 -16.83 23.10
C ASN A 355 8.07 -18.10 22.22
N LYS A 356 8.49 -19.25 22.74
CA LYS A 356 8.33 -20.55 22.10
C LYS A 356 6.86 -20.99 22.01
N THR A 357 6.02 -20.56 22.95
CA THR A 357 4.62 -20.96 23.04
C THR A 357 3.67 -19.78 22.82
N ARG A 358 2.46 -20.10 22.37
CA ARG A 358 1.36 -19.14 22.19
C ARG A 358 0.98 -18.51 23.52
N GLU A 359 0.84 -19.36 24.54
CA GLU A 359 0.43 -18.99 25.89
C GLU A 359 1.48 -18.08 26.54
N GLY A 360 2.77 -18.38 26.34
CA GLY A 360 3.86 -17.52 26.82
C GLY A 360 3.85 -16.13 26.16
N ALA A 361 3.53 -16.03 24.87
CA ALA A 361 3.40 -14.74 24.19
C ALA A 361 2.19 -13.92 24.70
N ILE A 362 1.06 -14.58 24.96
CA ILE A 362 -0.11 -13.95 25.61
C ILE A 362 0.26 -13.44 27.00
N GLU A 363 0.94 -14.25 27.79
CA GLU A 363 1.35 -13.90 29.16
C GLU A 363 2.34 -12.72 29.19
N MET A 364 3.26 -12.67 28.20
CA MET A 364 4.15 -11.53 28.03
C MET A 364 3.36 -10.23 27.79
N ALA A 365 2.34 -10.27 26.93
CA ALA A 365 1.46 -9.13 26.69
C ALA A 365 0.69 -8.74 27.96
N ARG A 366 0.06 -9.70 28.64
CA ARG A 366 -0.72 -9.46 29.89
C ARG A 366 0.09 -8.76 30.96
N LYS A 367 1.24 -9.33 31.36
CA LYS A 367 2.09 -8.72 32.41
C LYS A 367 2.59 -7.34 32.01
N SER A 368 2.84 -7.09 30.72
CA SER A 368 3.22 -5.76 30.24
C SER A 368 2.06 -4.76 30.35
N ILE A 369 0.82 -5.16 30.02
CA ILE A 369 -0.38 -4.34 30.21
C ILE A 369 -0.61 -4.03 31.69
N GLU A 370 -0.53 -5.03 32.56
CA GLU A 370 -0.72 -4.86 34.00
C GLU A 370 0.31 -3.92 34.61
N ASN A 371 1.60 -4.12 34.29
CA ASN A 371 2.68 -3.27 34.77
C ASN A 371 2.49 -1.82 34.32
N PHE A 372 2.15 -1.61 33.04
CA PHE A 372 1.92 -0.27 32.51
C PHE A 372 0.73 0.45 33.18
N LYS A 373 -0.35 -0.29 33.50
CA LYS A 373 -1.49 0.26 34.27
C LYS A 373 -1.07 0.67 35.69
N LYS A 374 -0.24 -0.13 36.37
CA LYS A 374 0.30 0.20 37.71
C LYS A 374 1.15 1.46 37.69
N GLU A 375 2.10 1.56 36.75
CA GLU A 375 2.96 2.73 36.57
C GLU A 375 2.18 4.02 36.29
N LEU A 376 1.03 3.93 35.60
CA LEU A 376 0.14 5.06 35.36
C LEU A 376 -0.67 5.46 36.59
N SER A 377 -0.98 4.53 37.49
CA SER A 377 -1.72 4.82 38.73
C SER A 377 -0.85 5.38 39.85
N GLU A 378 0.46 5.18 39.79
CA GLU A 378 1.45 5.66 40.77
C GLU A 378 2.01 7.06 40.44
N LYS A 379 1.68 7.60 39.27
CA LYS A 379 2.00 8.97 38.82
C LYS A 379 0.79 9.86 38.94
#